data_AF-A0AA51X6D6-F1
#
_entry.id   AF-A0AA51X6D6-F1
#
_cell.length_a   1.000
_cell.length_b   1.000
_cell.length_c   1.000
_cell.angle_alpha   90.00
_cell.angle_beta   90.00
_cell.angle_gamma   90.00
#
_symmetry.space_group_name_H-M   'P 1'
#
loop_
_entity.id
_entity.type
_entity.pdbx_description
1 polymer ?
#
loop_
_entity_poly.entity_id
_entity_poly.type
_entity_poly.pdbx_seq_one_letter_code
_entity_poly.pdbx_strand_id
1 'polypeptide(L)'
;MARLIENLKIYDRRTGNEVSDEPMVQKYWEVDLSNPSKFAHTVPDVGESFGLSQYELSKVVAESFHCTNDSEKFKCIECGSNRYVSTRADYARILPNFRCENCIAKEQAEYEEYKSEILSAVVRRCNMKTGKAQRVSYVEAIFLYLWLASEKVEADLITFSPSLSRTITGIPDLDHFFLSSLMKKGLVIERTELLSFTGFENITFINKLDEDYFLIKNFEVNNDASLLNYFFDTVSKFKIDESDVEDMKSVIQFIRVNNLYSLVDVLAKEYSLNIEKDNKFDVMMNYIAKKFGLRKSYSMLCRKARDTAAYLYSKQYPSYIERKLFSNFISNYLQLMEEKGWELKYTKNLPLEVDVSMLELFVSETYFDSCLGCHSLSADEFVAKWLSALNIDSPETV
;
A
#
# COMPACT_ATOMS: atom_id res chain seq x y z
N MET A 1 34.56 -35.90 -8.92
CA MET A 1 34.49 -34.47 -8.50
C MET A 1 35.87 -33.79 -8.45
N ALA A 2 36.95 -34.48 -8.08
CA ALA A 2 38.32 -33.93 -8.06
C ALA A 2 39.00 -33.72 -9.44
N ARG A 3 38.24 -33.75 -10.56
CA ARG A 3 38.77 -33.58 -11.93
C ARG A 3 38.22 -32.33 -12.66
N LEU A 4 37.45 -31.48 -11.97
CA LEU A 4 36.85 -30.26 -12.53
C LEU A 4 37.43 -28.98 -11.89
N ILE A 5 38.48 -29.09 -11.08
CA ILE A 5 39.14 -27.94 -10.43
C ILE A 5 40.51 -27.77 -11.08
N GLU A 6 40.57 -27.54 -12.39
CA GLU A 6 41.84 -27.17 -13.01
C GLU A 6 41.63 -26.00 -13.97
N ASN A 7 42.46 -24.99 -13.72
CA ASN A 7 42.73 -23.77 -14.47
C ASN A 7 41.64 -22.70 -14.41
N LEU A 8 41.70 -21.90 -13.33
CA LEU A 8 41.22 -20.52 -13.44
C LEU A 8 42.00 -19.86 -14.57
N LYS A 9 41.29 -19.42 -15.60
CA LYS A 9 41.85 -18.62 -16.68
C LYS A 9 41.83 -17.18 -16.23
N ILE A 10 42.99 -16.55 -16.23
CA ILE A 10 43.17 -15.17 -15.77
C ILE A 10 43.37 -14.31 -17.00
N TYR A 11 42.65 -13.21 -17.09
CA TYR A 11 42.69 -12.30 -18.23
C TYR A 11 43.05 -10.90 -17.77
N ASP A 12 43.82 -10.20 -18.59
CA ASP A 12 44.08 -8.77 -18.43
C ASP A 12 42.86 -7.98 -18.93
N ARG A 13 42.35 -7.06 -18.10
CA ARG A 13 41.13 -6.29 -18.38
C ARG A 13 41.27 -5.31 -19.53
N ARG A 14 42.48 -4.83 -19.81
CA ARG A 14 42.74 -3.83 -20.86
C ARG A 14 42.85 -4.48 -22.23
N THR A 15 43.52 -5.64 -22.28
CA THR A 15 43.82 -6.33 -23.53
C THR A 15 42.84 -7.46 -23.85
N GLY A 16 42.16 -8.00 -22.83
CA GLY A 16 41.29 -9.18 -22.96
C GLY A 16 42.06 -10.49 -23.18
N ASN A 17 43.39 -10.46 -23.14
CA ASN A 17 44.23 -11.63 -23.37
C ASN A 17 44.39 -12.45 -22.09
N GLU A 18 44.47 -13.77 -22.24
CA GLU A 18 44.81 -14.67 -21.15
C GLU A 18 46.26 -14.45 -20.71
N VAL A 19 46.47 -14.35 -19.40
CA VAL A 19 47.76 -14.03 -18.79
C VAL A 19 48.31 -15.29 -18.15
N SER A 20 49.25 -15.95 -18.84
CA SER A 20 49.93 -17.15 -18.34
C SER A 20 51.26 -16.86 -17.64
N ASP A 21 51.78 -15.63 -17.73
CA ASP A 21 53.18 -15.35 -17.39
C ASP A 21 53.34 -14.34 -16.24
N GLU A 22 52.25 -13.97 -15.55
CA GLU A 22 52.27 -13.06 -14.39
C GLU A 22 52.23 -13.84 -13.06
N PRO A 23 53.39 -14.15 -12.45
CA PRO A 23 53.48 -15.06 -11.30
C PRO A 23 52.75 -14.54 -10.06
N MET A 24 52.68 -13.22 -9.89
CA MET A 24 51.94 -12.59 -8.78
C MET A 24 50.44 -12.91 -8.87
N VAL A 25 49.87 -12.78 -10.07
CA VAL A 25 48.42 -12.93 -10.29
C VAL A 25 48.02 -14.41 -10.23
N GLN A 26 48.88 -15.31 -10.72
CA GLN A 26 48.69 -16.75 -10.57
C GLN A 26 48.66 -17.17 -9.11
N LYS A 27 49.66 -16.75 -8.32
CA LYS A 27 49.71 -17.03 -6.88
C LYS A 27 48.53 -16.41 -6.12
N TYR A 28 48.03 -15.26 -6.58
CA TYR A 28 46.82 -14.64 -6.03
C TYR A 28 45.55 -15.46 -6.32
N TRP A 29 45.40 -16.09 -7.48
CA TRP A 29 44.19 -16.85 -7.82
C TRP A 29 44.31 -18.35 -7.54
N GLU A 30 45.46 -18.83 -7.06
CA GLU A 30 45.69 -20.24 -6.77
C GLU A 30 44.72 -20.77 -5.70
N VAL A 31 43.95 -21.80 -6.06
CA VAL A 31 42.91 -22.42 -5.24
C VAL A 31 43.48 -23.68 -4.58
N ASP A 32 43.13 -23.92 -3.31
CA ASP A 32 43.51 -25.15 -2.62
C ASP A 32 42.80 -26.35 -3.25
N LEU A 33 43.56 -27.25 -3.87
CA LEU A 33 43.04 -28.45 -4.54
C LEU A 33 42.33 -29.41 -3.58
N SER A 34 42.70 -29.40 -2.29
CA SER A 34 42.04 -30.21 -1.26
C SER A 34 40.70 -29.61 -0.81
N ASN A 35 40.56 -28.28 -0.97
CA ASN A 35 39.35 -27.56 -0.62
C ASN A 35 39.12 -26.37 -1.58
N PRO A 36 38.45 -26.57 -2.73
CA PRO A 36 38.23 -25.54 -3.74
C PRO A 36 37.40 -24.31 -3.29
N SER A 37 36.90 -24.31 -2.04
CA SER A 37 36.31 -23.12 -1.41
C SER A 37 37.36 -22.18 -0.77
N LYS A 38 38.64 -22.58 -0.76
CA LYS A 38 39.75 -21.83 -0.17
C LYS A 38 40.84 -21.57 -1.19
N PHE A 39 41.60 -20.50 -0.98
CA PHE A 39 42.80 -20.18 -1.75
C PHE A 39 44.03 -20.82 -1.11
N ALA A 40 44.99 -21.26 -1.92
CA ALA A 40 46.23 -21.90 -1.46
C ALA A 40 47.11 -20.95 -0.64
N HIS A 41 47.05 -19.64 -0.94
CA HIS A 41 47.79 -18.59 -0.26
C HIS A 41 46.86 -17.51 0.28
N THR A 42 47.16 -16.92 1.45
CA THR A 42 46.41 -15.74 1.91
C THR A 42 46.84 -14.49 1.14
N VAL A 43 45.98 -13.47 1.06
CA VAL A 43 46.33 -12.22 0.35
C VAL A 43 47.57 -11.53 0.97
N PRO A 44 47.73 -11.47 2.31
CA PRO A 44 48.97 -10.99 2.94
C PRO A 44 50.22 -11.74 2.48
N ASP A 45 50.20 -13.08 2.46
CA ASP A 45 51.38 -13.89 2.08
C ASP A 45 51.81 -13.64 0.63
N VAL A 46 50.83 -13.46 -0.27
CA VAL A 46 51.11 -13.10 -1.67
C VAL A 46 51.66 -11.69 -1.73
N GLY A 47 51.08 -10.73 -1.00
CA GLY A 47 51.57 -9.34 -0.97
C GLY A 47 53.02 -9.25 -0.52
N GLU A 48 53.36 -9.91 0.59
CA GLU A 48 54.73 -9.95 1.13
C GLU A 48 55.72 -10.55 0.13
N SER A 49 55.33 -11.62 -0.59
CA SER A 49 56.17 -12.26 -1.62
C SER A 49 56.55 -11.32 -2.78
N PHE A 50 55.78 -10.26 -3.01
CA PHE A 50 55.97 -9.30 -4.12
C PHE A 50 56.19 -7.86 -3.64
N GLY A 51 56.40 -7.64 -2.34
CA GLY A 51 56.67 -6.30 -1.77
C GLY A 51 55.48 -5.34 -1.81
N LEU A 52 54.25 -5.86 -1.77
CA LEU A 52 53.00 -5.09 -1.77
C LEU A 52 52.22 -5.28 -0.47
N SER A 53 51.56 -4.24 0.01
CA SER A 53 50.55 -4.40 1.07
C SER A 53 49.34 -5.19 0.56
N GLN A 54 48.57 -5.78 1.49
CA GLN A 54 47.32 -6.50 1.16
C GLN A 54 46.35 -5.64 0.33
N TYR A 55 46.26 -4.35 0.65
CA TYR A 55 45.38 -3.42 -0.04
C TYR A 55 45.86 -3.13 -1.46
N GLU A 56 47.16 -2.83 -1.65
CA GLU A 56 47.74 -2.57 -2.96
C GLU A 56 47.60 -3.78 -3.88
N LEU A 57 47.92 -4.98 -3.40
CA LEU A 57 47.77 -6.20 -4.19
C LEU A 57 46.32 -6.42 -4.62
N SER A 58 45.36 -6.31 -3.69
CA SER A 58 43.94 -6.49 -4.00
C SER A 58 43.44 -5.46 -5.01
N LYS A 59 43.91 -4.20 -4.89
CA LYS A 59 43.57 -3.12 -5.80
C LYS A 59 44.14 -3.38 -7.20
N VAL A 60 45.44 -3.70 -7.30
CA VAL A 60 46.10 -4.00 -8.59
C VAL A 60 45.41 -5.15 -9.30
N VAL A 61 45.11 -6.23 -8.57
CA VAL A 61 44.43 -7.40 -9.15
C VAL A 61 43.01 -7.04 -9.60
N ALA A 62 42.21 -6.36 -8.78
CA ALA A 62 40.82 -6.03 -9.11
C ALA A 62 40.70 -5.02 -10.27
N GLU A 63 41.64 -4.08 -10.39
CA GLU A 63 41.63 -3.07 -11.45
C GLU A 63 42.18 -3.59 -12.78
N SER A 64 43.14 -4.52 -12.75
CA SER A 64 43.89 -4.93 -13.94
C SER A 64 43.54 -6.31 -14.46
N PHE A 65 42.99 -7.19 -13.62
CA PHE A 65 42.73 -8.58 -13.98
C PHE A 65 41.33 -9.04 -13.60
N HIS A 66 40.91 -10.14 -14.20
CA HIS A 66 39.77 -10.93 -13.75
C HIS A 66 40.04 -12.41 -14.05
N CYS A 67 39.36 -13.30 -13.33
CA CYS A 67 39.45 -14.73 -13.60
C CYS A 67 38.09 -15.34 -13.90
N THR A 68 38.11 -16.47 -14.61
CA THR A 68 36.94 -17.29 -14.92
C THR A 68 37.34 -18.77 -14.96
N ASN A 69 36.37 -19.67 -15.10
CA ASN A 69 36.61 -21.10 -15.18
C ASN A 69 35.60 -21.73 -16.17
N ASP A 70 35.95 -22.88 -16.75
CA ASP A 70 35.06 -23.59 -17.68
C ASP A 70 33.90 -24.33 -16.98
N SER A 71 33.89 -24.35 -15.64
CA SER A 71 32.82 -24.88 -14.80
C SER A 71 31.49 -24.18 -15.04
N GLU A 72 30.40 -24.94 -15.03
CA GLU A 72 29.03 -24.43 -15.17
C GLU A 72 28.67 -23.35 -14.13
N LYS A 73 29.34 -23.32 -12.98
CA LYS A 73 29.16 -22.25 -11.96
C LYS A 73 29.63 -20.88 -12.43
N PHE A 74 30.54 -20.85 -13.40
CA PHE A 74 31.07 -19.64 -14.03
C PHE A 74 30.38 -19.35 -15.35
N LYS A 75 29.34 -20.08 -15.75
CA LYS A 75 28.59 -19.77 -16.97
C LYS A 75 27.23 -19.20 -16.61
N CYS A 76 26.78 -18.25 -17.42
CA CYS A 76 25.40 -17.82 -17.39
C CYS A 76 24.50 -19.01 -17.76
N ILE A 77 23.50 -19.31 -16.94
CA ILE A 77 22.59 -20.43 -17.22
C ILE A 77 21.75 -20.23 -18.49
N GLU A 78 21.58 -18.99 -18.95
CA GLU A 78 20.76 -18.65 -20.12
C GLU A 78 21.58 -18.66 -21.42
N CYS A 79 22.70 -17.92 -21.46
CA CYS A 79 23.48 -17.73 -22.69
C CYS A 79 24.84 -18.44 -22.70
N GLY A 80 25.22 -19.10 -21.60
CA GLY A 80 26.52 -19.77 -21.46
C GLY A 80 27.72 -18.84 -21.34
N SER A 81 27.53 -17.50 -21.33
CA SER A 81 28.64 -16.55 -21.24
C SER A 81 29.42 -16.71 -19.94
N ASN A 82 30.74 -16.60 -20.02
CA ASN A 82 31.61 -16.68 -18.85
C ASN A 82 31.36 -15.52 -17.87
N ARG A 83 31.31 -15.85 -16.59
CA ARG A 83 31.33 -14.94 -15.45
C ARG A 83 32.79 -14.63 -15.15
N TYR A 84 33.10 -13.35 -15.09
CA TYR A 84 34.40 -12.88 -14.66
C TYR A 84 34.32 -12.42 -13.21
N VAL A 85 35.23 -12.89 -12.37
CA VAL A 85 35.35 -12.45 -10.98
C VAL A 85 36.65 -11.68 -10.81
N SER A 86 36.60 -10.61 -10.04
CA SER A 86 37.68 -9.63 -9.96
C SER A 86 38.33 -9.60 -8.59
N THR A 87 37.62 -10.12 -7.59
CA THR A 87 38.10 -10.27 -6.23
C THR A 87 37.85 -11.69 -5.71
N ARG A 88 38.66 -12.13 -4.75
CA ARG A 88 38.43 -13.39 -4.04
C ARG A 88 37.08 -13.44 -3.32
N ALA A 89 36.56 -12.28 -2.90
CA ALA A 89 35.22 -12.18 -2.31
C ALA A 89 34.12 -12.50 -3.34
N ASP A 90 34.25 -12.02 -4.59
CA ASP A 90 33.32 -12.34 -5.67
C ASP A 90 33.35 -13.82 -6.03
N TYR A 91 34.55 -14.42 -6.05
CA TYR A 91 34.74 -15.86 -6.23
C TYR A 91 34.02 -16.67 -5.14
N ALA A 92 34.17 -16.28 -3.87
CA ALA A 92 33.51 -16.95 -2.75
C ALA A 92 31.97 -16.82 -2.80
N ARG A 93 31.45 -15.77 -3.45
CA ARG A 93 30.01 -15.50 -3.64
C ARG A 93 29.46 -16.08 -4.94
N ILE A 94 30.16 -17.00 -5.61
CA ILE A 94 29.61 -17.64 -6.80
C ILE A 94 28.40 -18.49 -6.40
N LEU A 95 27.22 -17.99 -6.76
CA LEU A 95 25.94 -18.65 -6.53
C LEU A 95 25.68 -19.71 -7.61
N PRO A 96 25.00 -20.82 -7.27
CA PRO A 96 24.34 -21.64 -8.28
C PRO A 96 23.31 -20.76 -9.00
N ASN A 97 23.16 -20.95 -10.32
CA ASN A 97 22.22 -20.21 -11.18
C ASN A 97 22.62 -18.75 -11.48
N PHE A 98 23.91 -18.50 -11.75
CA PHE A 98 24.35 -17.18 -12.21
C PHE A 98 23.67 -16.79 -13.54
N ARG A 99 23.20 -15.55 -13.61
CA ARG A 99 22.73 -14.90 -14.84
C ARG A 99 23.60 -13.67 -15.10
N CYS A 100 24.09 -13.51 -16.32
CA CYS A 100 24.95 -12.38 -16.66
C CYS A 100 24.13 -11.09 -16.81
N GLU A 101 24.81 -9.95 -16.69
CA GLU A 101 24.19 -8.62 -16.80
C GLU A 101 23.44 -8.45 -18.11
N ASN A 102 23.96 -8.97 -19.22
CA ASN A 102 23.28 -8.91 -20.52
C ASN A 102 21.97 -9.70 -20.53
N CYS A 103 21.93 -10.89 -19.91
CA CYS A 103 20.70 -11.69 -19.83
C CYS A 103 19.68 -11.08 -18.87
N ILE A 104 20.14 -10.45 -17.78
CA ILE A 104 19.27 -9.73 -16.84
C ILE A 104 18.70 -8.49 -17.53
N ALA A 105 19.54 -7.68 -18.19
CA ALA A 105 19.12 -6.50 -18.93
C ALA A 105 18.19 -6.85 -20.09
N LYS A 106 18.45 -7.95 -20.81
CA LYS A 106 17.57 -8.45 -21.85
C LYS A 106 16.20 -8.87 -21.30
N GLU A 107 16.15 -9.65 -20.23
CA GLU A 107 14.87 -10.01 -19.58
C GLU A 107 14.14 -8.76 -19.09
N GLN A 108 14.86 -7.78 -18.52
CA GLN A 108 14.27 -6.54 -18.06
C GLN A 108 13.74 -5.68 -19.22
N ALA A 109 14.44 -5.63 -20.35
CA ALA A 109 13.98 -4.94 -21.55
C ALA A 109 12.75 -5.63 -22.17
N GLU A 110 12.77 -6.96 -22.29
CA GLU A 110 11.62 -7.76 -22.73
C GLU A 110 10.43 -7.56 -21.78
N TYR A 111 10.69 -7.50 -20.46
CA TYR A 111 9.68 -7.21 -19.45
C TYR A 111 9.05 -5.82 -19.61
N GLU A 112 9.86 -4.77 -19.84
CA GLU A 112 9.35 -3.41 -20.03
C GLU A 112 8.61 -3.24 -21.37
N GLU A 113 9.12 -3.84 -22.46
CA GLU A 113 8.44 -3.86 -23.76
C GLU A 113 7.06 -4.53 -23.63
N TYR A 114 7.04 -5.71 -23.02
CA TYR A 114 5.82 -6.46 -22.82
C TYR A 114 4.82 -5.79 -21.87
N LYS A 115 5.33 -5.17 -20.79
CA LYS A 115 4.53 -4.31 -19.92
C LYS A 115 3.88 -3.20 -20.74
N SER A 116 4.65 -2.49 -21.58
CA SER A 116 4.12 -1.44 -22.45
C SER A 116 3.02 -1.96 -23.40
N GLU A 117 3.20 -3.15 -23.98
CA GLU A 117 2.19 -3.78 -24.84
C GLU A 117 0.89 -4.07 -24.09
N ILE A 118 0.95 -4.72 -22.92
CA ILE A 118 -0.22 -5.00 -22.09
C ILE A 118 -0.96 -3.71 -21.74
N LEU A 119 -0.22 -2.67 -21.33
CA LEU A 119 -0.80 -1.38 -20.98
C LEU A 119 -1.48 -0.73 -22.16
N SER A 120 -0.84 -0.71 -23.32
CA SER A 120 -1.42 -0.17 -24.53
C SER A 120 -2.72 -0.91 -24.91
N ALA A 121 -2.76 -2.24 -24.74
CA ALA A 121 -3.93 -3.06 -25.03
C ALA A 121 -5.08 -2.78 -24.04
N VAL A 122 -4.77 -2.63 -22.75
CA VAL A 122 -5.74 -2.27 -21.70
C VAL A 122 -6.30 -0.88 -21.97
N VAL A 123 -5.44 0.12 -22.16
CA VAL A 123 -5.83 1.51 -22.45
C VAL A 123 -6.72 1.55 -23.70
N ARG A 124 -6.32 0.87 -24.79
CA ARG A 124 -7.12 0.82 -26.02
C ARG A 124 -8.50 0.21 -25.78
N ARG A 125 -8.60 -0.86 -25.00
CA ARG A 125 -9.86 -1.54 -24.73
C ARG A 125 -10.76 -0.76 -23.79
N CYS A 126 -10.19 -0.11 -22.77
CA CYS A 126 -10.92 0.78 -21.88
C CYS A 126 -11.43 1.99 -22.66
N ASN A 127 -10.63 2.58 -23.56
CA ASN A 127 -11.05 3.62 -24.49
C ASN A 127 -12.22 3.22 -25.40
N MET A 128 -12.27 1.94 -25.81
CA MET A 128 -13.40 1.42 -26.60
C MET A 128 -14.69 1.26 -25.77
N LYS A 129 -14.59 0.98 -24.47
CA LYS A 129 -15.75 0.93 -23.56
C LYS A 129 -16.24 2.34 -23.18
N THR A 130 -15.33 3.30 -23.00
CA THR A 130 -15.62 4.65 -22.50
C THR A 130 -15.98 5.63 -23.61
N GLY A 131 -16.93 5.28 -24.49
CA GLY A 131 -17.40 6.14 -25.60
C GLY A 131 -17.84 7.55 -25.19
N LYS A 132 -18.02 7.80 -23.89
CA LYS A 132 -17.86 9.10 -23.22
C LYS A 132 -17.21 8.82 -21.87
N ALA A 133 -16.15 9.54 -21.49
CA ALA A 133 -15.66 9.50 -20.11
C ALA A 133 -16.84 9.81 -19.17
N GLN A 134 -17.27 8.82 -18.39
CA GLN A 134 -18.31 9.06 -17.39
C GLN A 134 -17.71 10.01 -16.36
N ARG A 135 -18.46 11.05 -15.98
CA ARG A 135 -17.99 12.00 -14.98
C ARG A 135 -17.76 11.27 -13.65
N VAL A 136 -16.58 11.46 -13.07
CA VAL A 136 -16.32 11.10 -11.68
C VAL A 136 -17.20 11.98 -10.78
N SER A 137 -17.77 11.42 -9.72
CA SER A 137 -18.45 12.23 -8.70
C SER A 137 -17.44 13.01 -7.89
N TYR A 138 -17.89 14.02 -7.13
CA TYR A 138 -16.99 14.78 -6.27
C TYR A 138 -16.22 13.89 -5.29
N VAL A 139 -16.91 12.95 -4.64
CA VAL A 139 -16.29 12.07 -3.63
C VAL A 139 -15.31 11.07 -4.28
N GLU A 140 -15.61 10.56 -5.47
CA GLU A 140 -14.67 9.74 -6.23
C GLU A 140 -13.42 10.53 -6.64
N ALA A 141 -13.55 11.81 -6.98
CA ALA A 141 -12.41 12.67 -7.31
C ALA A 141 -11.52 12.88 -6.07
N ILE A 142 -12.10 13.06 -4.88
CA ILE A 142 -11.34 13.09 -3.61
C ILE A 142 -10.65 11.74 -3.37
N PHE A 143 -11.37 10.63 -3.53
CA PHE A 143 -10.81 9.29 -3.35
C PHE A 143 -9.61 9.05 -4.26
N LEU A 144 -9.74 9.39 -5.55
CA LEU A 144 -8.64 9.30 -6.52
C LEU A 144 -7.47 10.20 -6.12
N TYR A 145 -7.71 11.46 -5.75
CA TYR A 145 -6.65 12.37 -5.30
C TYR A 145 -5.89 11.79 -4.09
N LEU A 146 -6.62 11.29 -3.09
CA LEU A 146 -6.02 10.71 -1.90
C LEU A 146 -5.25 9.43 -2.18
N TRP A 147 -5.78 8.58 -3.04
CA TRP A 147 -5.09 7.40 -3.52
C TRP A 147 -3.77 7.80 -4.21
N LEU A 148 -3.81 8.72 -5.17
CA LEU A 148 -2.61 9.21 -5.84
C LEU A 148 -1.59 9.84 -4.89
N ALA A 149 -2.07 10.56 -3.86
CA ALA A 149 -1.20 11.18 -2.85
C ALA A 149 -0.54 10.15 -1.92
N SER A 150 -1.20 9.00 -1.71
CA SER A 150 -0.71 7.93 -0.82
C SER A 150 0.32 7.01 -1.48
N GLU A 151 0.33 6.94 -2.82
CA GLU A 151 1.18 6.02 -3.57
C GLU A 151 2.40 6.69 -4.19
N LYS A 152 3.51 5.96 -4.24
CA LYS A 152 4.64 6.37 -5.07
C LYS A 152 4.27 6.07 -6.51
N VAL A 153 4.05 7.11 -7.30
CA VAL A 153 3.75 6.91 -8.70
C VAL A 153 5.02 6.44 -9.41
N GLU A 154 5.05 5.16 -9.78
CA GLU A 154 6.12 4.54 -10.56
C GLU A 154 5.57 4.14 -11.94
N ALA A 155 5.98 4.87 -12.98
CA ALA A 155 5.64 4.62 -14.39
C ALA A 155 4.16 4.82 -14.78
N ASP A 156 3.80 4.47 -16.03
CA ASP A 156 2.51 4.70 -16.71
C ASP A 156 1.26 4.06 -16.04
N LEU A 157 1.42 3.40 -14.90
CA LEU A 157 0.36 2.88 -14.05
C LEU A 157 0.50 3.43 -12.65
N ILE A 158 -0.63 3.82 -12.05
CA ILE A 158 -0.68 3.94 -10.59
C ILE A 158 -1.34 2.68 -10.05
N THR A 159 -0.61 1.95 -9.24
CA THR A 159 -1.07 0.72 -8.62
C THR A 159 -1.77 0.99 -7.29
N PHE A 160 -2.65 0.08 -6.88
CA PHE A 160 -3.25 0.05 -5.56
C PHE A 160 -3.58 -1.36 -5.15
N SER A 161 -3.04 -1.74 -4.01
CA SER A 161 -3.49 -2.87 -3.25
C SER A 161 -4.16 -2.30 -2.02
N PRO A 162 -5.50 -2.45 -1.89
CA PRO A 162 -6.15 -2.43 -0.59
C PRO A 162 -5.75 -3.70 0.17
N SER A 163 -4.46 -3.88 0.40
CA SER A 163 -3.98 -4.78 1.42
C SER A 163 -4.45 -4.24 2.77
N LEU A 164 -4.65 -5.13 3.75
CA LEU A 164 -5.19 -4.83 5.08
C LEU A 164 -4.50 -3.68 5.84
N SER A 165 -3.37 -3.16 5.35
CA SER A 165 -2.60 -2.08 5.97
C SER A 165 -2.78 -0.70 5.34
N ARG A 166 -3.44 -0.57 4.17
CA ARG A 166 -3.58 0.71 3.44
C ARG A 166 -4.96 0.90 2.83
N THR A 167 -5.89 1.39 3.63
CA THR A 167 -7.21 1.87 3.15
C THR A 167 -7.20 3.39 3.08
N ILE A 168 -7.78 3.98 2.03
CA ILE A 168 -7.92 5.44 1.88
C ILE A 168 -8.96 5.97 2.87
N THR A 169 -10.11 5.31 2.98
CA THR A 169 -11.18 5.75 3.88
C THR A 169 -11.05 5.20 5.30
N GLY A 170 -10.08 4.32 5.55
CA GLY A 170 -10.03 3.54 6.80
C GLY A 170 -10.96 2.31 6.78
N ILE A 171 -11.77 2.13 5.72
CA ILE A 171 -12.84 1.12 5.68
C ILE A 171 -12.80 0.36 4.33
N PRO A 172 -12.39 -0.92 4.33
CA PRO A 172 -12.23 -1.69 3.09
C PRO A 172 -13.48 -1.75 2.21
N ASP A 173 -14.66 -1.90 2.80
CA ASP A 173 -15.93 -1.98 2.06
C ASP A 173 -16.24 -0.69 1.30
N LEU A 174 -15.89 0.46 1.88
CA LEU A 174 -16.09 1.77 1.25
C LEU A 174 -15.06 2.01 0.15
N ASP A 175 -13.80 1.64 0.36
CA ASP A 175 -12.77 1.68 -0.68
C ASP A 175 -13.16 0.79 -1.87
N HIS A 176 -13.63 -0.43 -1.61
CA HIS A 176 -14.13 -1.34 -2.65
C HIS A 176 -15.34 -0.77 -3.39
N PHE A 177 -16.24 -0.07 -2.69
CA PHE A 177 -17.36 0.64 -3.31
C PHE A 177 -16.88 1.70 -4.31
N PHE A 178 -15.91 2.54 -3.92
CA PHE A 178 -15.32 3.54 -4.83
C PHE A 178 -14.59 2.90 -6.01
N LEU A 179 -13.75 1.89 -5.75
CA LEU A 179 -13.04 1.15 -6.80
C LEU A 179 -14.01 0.51 -7.80
N SER A 180 -15.07 -0.13 -7.31
CA SER A 180 -16.11 -0.73 -8.15
C SER A 180 -16.81 0.30 -9.03
N SER A 181 -17.08 1.50 -8.51
CA SER A 181 -17.67 2.60 -9.28
C SER A 181 -16.70 3.10 -10.35
N LEU A 182 -15.43 3.32 -9.99
CA LEU A 182 -14.37 3.75 -10.91
C LEU A 182 -14.08 2.71 -12.00
N MET A 183 -14.19 1.41 -11.70
CA MET A 183 -14.10 0.33 -12.67
C MET A 183 -15.24 0.38 -13.69
N LYS A 184 -16.48 0.59 -13.24
CA LYS A 184 -17.64 0.78 -14.13
C LYS A 184 -17.45 2.00 -15.06
N LYS A 185 -16.73 3.02 -14.58
CA LYS A 185 -16.37 4.23 -15.34
C LYS A 185 -15.15 4.04 -16.25
N GLY A 186 -14.48 2.88 -16.19
CA GLY A 186 -13.31 2.55 -16.99
C GLY A 186 -12.04 3.29 -16.58
N LEU A 187 -11.98 3.80 -15.34
CA LEU A 187 -10.82 4.50 -14.79
C LEU A 187 -9.89 3.57 -14.02
N VAL A 188 -10.44 2.50 -13.45
CA VAL A 188 -9.72 1.49 -12.68
C VAL A 188 -9.93 0.14 -13.32
N ILE A 189 -8.93 -0.73 -13.25
CA ILE A 189 -9.03 -2.14 -13.62
C ILE A 189 -8.52 -3.01 -12.47
N GLU A 190 -9.25 -4.07 -12.16
CA GLU A 190 -8.83 -5.08 -11.19
C GLU A 190 -7.87 -6.08 -11.85
N ARG A 191 -6.90 -6.61 -11.09
CA ARG A 191 -5.94 -7.62 -11.54
C ARG A 191 -6.60 -8.83 -12.19
N THR A 192 -7.73 -9.29 -11.66
CA THR A 192 -8.48 -10.43 -12.21
C THR A 192 -9.06 -10.10 -13.60
N GLU A 193 -9.54 -8.87 -13.81
CA GLU A 193 -9.99 -8.40 -15.12
C GLU A 193 -8.80 -8.23 -16.08
N LEU A 194 -7.64 -7.78 -15.58
CA LEU A 194 -6.39 -7.68 -16.34
C LEU A 194 -5.92 -9.06 -16.88
N LEU A 195 -6.02 -10.12 -16.06
CA LEU A 195 -5.75 -11.50 -16.49
C LEU A 195 -6.65 -11.94 -17.63
N SER A 196 -7.93 -11.54 -17.59
CA SER A 196 -8.89 -11.89 -18.64
C SER A 196 -8.59 -11.22 -19.98
N PHE A 197 -7.92 -10.05 -19.97
CA PHE A 197 -7.60 -9.30 -21.19
C PHE A 197 -6.32 -9.75 -21.89
N THR A 198 -5.38 -10.29 -21.13
CA THR A 198 -4.02 -10.57 -21.59
C THR A 198 -3.81 -12.02 -22.01
N GLY A 199 -4.71 -12.93 -21.62
CA GLY A 199 -4.64 -14.35 -21.97
C GLY A 199 -3.68 -15.14 -21.08
N PHE A 200 -3.71 -16.47 -21.19
CA PHE A 200 -2.97 -17.39 -20.30
C PHE A 200 -1.45 -17.26 -20.39
N GLU A 201 -0.92 -16.79 -21.52
CA GLU A 201 0.53 -16.59 -21.73
C GLU A 201 1.10 -15.52 -20.78
N ASN A 202 0.22 -14.71 -20.16
CA ASN A 202 0.59 -13.50 -19.43
C ASN A 202 0.41 -13.62 -17.90
N ILE A 203 0.03 -14.81 -17.42
CA ILE A 203 -0.25 -15.07 -15.99
C ILE A 203 0.99 -14.85 -15.14
N THR A 204 2.18 -15.28 -15.60
CA THR A 204 3.43 -15.15 -14.83
C THR A 204 3.82 -13.69 -14.60
N PHE A 205 3.51 -12.81 -15.55
CA PHE A 205 3.75 -11.37 -15.43
C PHE A 205 2.75 -10.72 -14.47
N ILE A 206 1.46 -10.97 -14.67
CA ILE A 206 0.43 -10.40 -13.79
C ILE A 206 0.56 -10.93 -12.36
N ASN A 207 1.10 -12.14 -12.20
CA ASN A 207 1.42 -12.68 -10.88
C ASN A 207 2.61 -12.04 -10.18
N LYS A 208 3.46 -11.31 -10.92
CA LYS A 208 4.51 -10.46 -10.34
C LYS A 208 4.00 -9.06 -9.97
N LEU A 209 2.79 -8.69 -10.39
CA LEU A 209 2.15 -7.46 -9.92
C LEU A 209 1.55 -7.77 -8.54
N ASP A 210 2.17 -7.29 -7.47
CA ASP A 210 1.72 -7.47 -6.08
C ASP A 210 0.41 -6.70 -5.77
N GLU A 211 -0.22 -6.11 -6.77
CA GLU A 211 -1.23 -5.07 -6.66
C GLU A 211 -2.57 -5.54 -7.24
N ASP A 212 -3.68 -5.17 -6.59
CA ASP A 212 -5.01 -5.68 -6.90
C ASP A 212 -5.78 -4.80 -7.89
N TYR A 213 -5.50 -3.50 -7.89
CA TYR A 213 -6.16 -2.50 -8.73
C TYR A 213 -5.12 -1.61 -9.43
N PHE A 214 -5.47 -1.17 -10.63
CA PHE A 214 -4.62 -0.32 -11.46
C PHE A 214 -5.43 0.85 -11.98
N LEU A 215 -4.95 2.07 -11.76
CA LEU A 215 -5.52 3.27 -12.37
C LEU A 215 -5.03 3.38 -13.82
N ILE A 216 -5.97 3.53 -14.74
CA ILE A 216 -5.69 3.68 -16.16
C ILE A 216 -5.40 5.17 -16.42
N LYS A 217 -4.14 5.51 -16.70
CA LYS A 217 -3.75 6.85 -17.14
C LYS A 217 -4.25 7.10 -18.56
N ASN A 218 -5.48 7.59 -18.68
CA ASN A 218 -6.06 8.05 -19.93
C ASN A 218 -6.15 9.58 -20.02
N PHE A 219 -5.42 10.27 -19.14
CA PHE A 219 -5.39 11.72 -19.10
C PHE A 219 -4.30 12.19 -20.08
N GLU A 220 -4.53 13.29 -20.79
CA GLU A 220 -3.53 13.96 -21.66
C GLU A 220 -2.31 14.51 -20.87
N VAL A 221 -2.06 13.97 -19.68
CA VAL A 221 -1.17 14.48 -18.66
C VAL A 221 0.05 13.58 -18.61
N ASN A 222 1.17 14.08 -19.14
CA ASN A 222 2.40 13.31 -19.36
C ASN A 222 3.29 13.13 -18.11
N ASN A 223 2.85 13.50 -16.91
CA ASN A 223 3.62 13.38 -15.66
C ASN A 223 2.71 13.23 -14.42
N ASP A 224 3.21 12.53 -13.41
CA ASP A 224 2.53 12.17 -12.17
C ASP A 224 2.21 13.38 -11.28
N ALA A 225 3.18 14.29 -11.12
CA ALA A 225 2.96 15.55 -10.41
C ALA A 225 1.85 16.38 -11.10
N SER A 226 1.76 16.29 -12.43
CA SER A 226 0.71 16.94 -13.19
C SER A 226 -0.64 16.25 -13.03
N LEU A 227 -0.67 14.93 -12.83
CA LEU A 227 -1.91 14.17 -12.59
C LEU A 227 -2.47 14.42 -11.19
N LEU A 228 -1.62 14.41 -10.16
CA LEU A 228 -2.02 14.74 -8.80
C LEU A 228 -2.59 16.17 -8.74
N ASN A 229 -1.88 17.13 -9.33
CA ASN A 229 -2.36 18.52 -9.45
C ASN A 229 -3.65 18.62 -10.26
N TYR A 230 -3.81 17.81 -11.32
CA TYR A 230 -5.05 17.77 -12.09
C TYR A 230 -6.25 17.34 -11.24
N PHE A 231 -6.13 16.28 -10.44
CA PHE A 231 -7.22 15.85 -9.56
C PHE A 231 -7.46 16.82 -8.42
N PHE A 232 -6.40 17.40 -7.84
CA PHE A 232 -6.55 18.45 -6.84
C PHE A 232 -7.30 19.68 -7.41
N ASP A 233 -6.93 20.13 -8.60
CA ASP A 233 -7.62 21.20 -9.33
C ASP A 233 -9.06 20.82 -9.65
N THR A 234 -9.29 19.55 -10.03
CA THR A 234 -10.63 19.03 -10.34
C THR A 234 -11.51 19.08 -9.10
N VAL A 235 -11.02 18.64 -7.94
CA VAL A 235 -11.72 18.74 -6.65
C VAL A 235 -11.96 20.21 -6.28
N SER A 236 -10.96 21.07 -6.44
CA SER A 236 -11.04 22.49 -6.06
C SER A 236 -12.00 23.31 -6.93
N LYS A 237 -12.15 22.93 -8.21
CA LYS A 237 -13.01 23.61 -9.19
C LYS A 237 -14.35 22.88 -9.39
N PHE A 238 -14.60 21.81 -8.66
CA PHE A 238 -15.80 21.00 -8.82
C PHE A 238 -17.04 21.84 -8.51
N LYS A 239 -18.00 21.87 -9.43
CA LYS A 239 -19.30 22.48 -9.16
C LYS A 239 -20.17 21.43 -8.48
N ILE A 240 -20.23 21.52 -7.16
CA ILE A 240 -20.98 20.59 -6.31
C ILE A 240 -22.48 20.77 -6.56
N ASP A 241 -23.17 19.66 -6.82
CA ASP A 241 -24.62 19.59 -6.93
C ASP A 241 -25.25 18.83 -5.75
N GLU A 242 -26.58 18.71 -5.75
CA GLU A 242 -27.34 18.04 -4.68
C GLU A 242 -26.95 16.56 -4.53
N SER A 243 -26.63 15.87 -5.64
CA SER A 243 -26.21 14.47 -5.61
C SER A 243 -24.85 14.33 -4.92
N ASP A 244 -23.92 15.25 -5.20
CA ASP A 244 -22.61 15.26 -4.53
C ASP A 244 -22.74 15.48 -3.01
N VAL A 245 -23.70 16.31 -2.59
CA VAL A 245 -23.98 16.55 -1.17
C VAL A 245 -24.54 15.30 -0.50
N GLU A 246 -25.48 14.60 -1.13
CA GLU A 246 -26.04 13.35 -0.59
C GLU A 246 -25.01 12.21 -0.56
N ASP A 247 -24.15 12.12 -1.57
CA ASP A 247 -23.03 11.19 -1.59
C ASP A 247 -22.07 11.47 -0.42
N MET A 248 -21.69 12.75 -0.23
CA MET A 248 -20.81 13.15 0.87
C MET A 248 -21.44 12.88 2.24
N LYS A 249 -22.72 13.19 2.44
CA LYS A 249 -23.47 12.84 3.67
C LYS A 249 -23.41 11.35 3.93
N SER A 250 -23.70 10.54 2.91
CA SER A 250 -23.73 9.08 3.02
C SER A 250 -22.36 8.50 3.39
N VAL A 251 -21.30 9.02 2.77
CA VAL A 251 -19.91 8.59 3.01
C VAL A 251 -19.45 8.96 4.42
N ILE A 252 -19.63 10.21 4.84
CA ILE A 252 -19.27 10.65 6.19
C ILE A 252 -20.06 9.87 7.24
N GLN A 253 -21.37 9.69 7.02
CA GLN A 253 -22.21 8.89 7.90
C GLN A 253 -21.70 7.45 8.02
N PHE A 254 -21.37 6.80 6.91
CA PHE A 254 -20.84 5.44 6.89
C PHE A 254 -19.52 5.34 7.66
N ILE A 255 -18.61 6.31 7.47
CA ILE A 255 -17.34 6.39 8.20
C ILE A 255 -17.57 6.51 9.70
N ARG A 256 -18.46 7.41 10.13
CA ARG A 256 -18.77 7.61 11.54
C ARG A 256 -19.40 6.39 12.19
N VAL A 257 -20.30 5.70 11.49
CA VAL A 257 -20.93 4.48 12.00
C VAL A 257 -19.90 3.37 12.18
N ASN A 258 -19.01 3.15 11.22
CA ASN A 258 -17.92 2.17 11.34
C ASN A 258 -17.00 2.49 12.52
N ASN A 259 -16.62 3.76 12.70
CA ASN A 259 -15.87 4.20 13.87
C ASN A 259 -16.59 3.89 15.19
N LEU A 260 -17.92 4.07 15.26
CA LEU A 260 -18.69 3.69 16.45
C LEU A 260 -18.70 2.18 16.69
N TYR A 261 -18.78 1.34 15.66
CA TYR A 261 -18.64 -0.12 15.83
C TYR A 261 -17.27 -0.50 16.37
N SER A 262 -16.18 0.08 15.86
CA SER A 262 -14.83 -0.15 16.38
C SER A 262 -14.73 0.24 17.85
N LEU A 263 -15.31 1.39 18.25
CA LEU A 263 -15.38 1.79 19.65
C LEU A 263 -16.17 0.80 20.52
N VAL A 264 -17.28 0.27 19.99
CA VAL A 264 -18.08 -0.74 20.68
C VAL A 264 -17.29 -2.03 20.85
N ASP A 265 -16.51 -2.45 19.86
CA ASP A 265 -15.67 -3.66 19.96
C ASP A 265 -14.56 -3.51 20.99
N VAL A 266 -13.93 -2.33 21.07
CA VAL A 266 -12.98 -1.99 22.15
C VAL A 266 -13.66 -2.10 23.51
N LEU A 267 -14.85 -1.53 23.68
CA LEU A 267 -15.60 -1.58 24.94
C LEU A 267 -16.09 -2.99 25.28
N ALA A 268 -16.51 -3.77 24.29
CA ALA A 268 -16.92 -5.16 24.46
C ALA A 268 -15.77 -5.98 25.06
N LYS A 269 -14.55 -5.78 24.55
CA LYS A 269 -13.34 -6.41 25.08
C LYS A 269 -12.96 -5.87 26.46
N GLU A 270 -12.93 -4.55 26.65
CA GLU A 270 -12.54 -3.90 27.93
C GLU A 270 -13.45 -4.34 29.09
N TYR A 271 -14.76 -4.40 28.86
CA TYR A 271 -15.76 -4.72 29.89
C TYR A 271 -16.26 -6.18 29.83
N SER A 272 -15.67 -7.03 28.98
CA SER A 272 -16.08 -8.42 28.78
C SER A 272 -17.58 -8.58 28.48
N LEU A 273 -18.12 -7.71 27.61
CA LEU A 273 -19.53 -7.71 27.22
C LEU A 273 -19.72 -8.49 25.92
N ASN A 274 -20.71 -9.37 25.89
CA ASN A 274 -21.21 -9.96 24.65
C ASN A 274 -22.30 -9.03 24.09
N ILE A 275 -22.06 -8.34 22.98
CA ILE A 275 -22.98 -7.33 22.42
C ILE A 275 -23.55 -7.84 21.09
N GLU A 276 -24.87 -7.93 20.98
CA GLU A 276 -25.56 -8.27 19.73
C GLU A 276 -25.72 -7.03 18.85
N LYS A 277 -25.14 -7.09 17.64
CA LYS A 277 -25.22 -6.05 16.60
C LYS A 277 -26.38 -6.37 15.65
N ASP A 278 -27.60 -6.19 16.12
CA ASP A 278 -28.82 -6.38 15.32
C ASP A 278 -29.24 -5.08 14.58
N ASN A 279 -30.25 -5.15 13.71
CA ASN A 279 -30.74 -3.98 12.97
C ASN A 279 -31.13 -2.80 13.89
N LYS A 280 -31.59 -3.06 15.12
CA LYS A 280 -31.92 -2.00 16.08
C LYS A 280 -30.64 -1.30 16.56
N PHE A 281 -29.59 -2.06 16.80
CA PHE A 281 -28.27 -1.52 17.10
C PHE A 281 -27.75 -0.65 15.95
N ASP A 282 -27.93 -1.08 14.71
CA ASP A 282 -27.49 -0.35 13.52
C ASP A 282 -28.21 1.00 13.37
N VAL A 283 -29.53 1.01 13.57
CA VAL A 283 -30.32 2.25 13.59
C VAL A 283 -29.84 3.21 14.69
N MET A 284 -29.51 2.66 15.86
CA MET A 284 -29.00 3.44 16.99
C MET A 284 -27.60 4.02 16.73
N MET A 285 -26.67 3.23 16.15
CA MET A 285 -25.35 3.74 15.76
C MET A 285 -25.47 4.83 14.71
N ASN A 286 -26.37 4.66 13.74
CA ASN A 286 -26.65 5.69 12.73
C ASN A 286 -27.14 7.00 13.37
N TYR A 287 -28.12 6.91 14.28
CA TYR A 287 -28.61 8.07 15.01
C TYR A 287 -27.49 8.77 15.79
N ILE A 288 -26.66 8.01 16.51
CA ILE A 288 -25.55 8.55 17.30
C ILE A 288 -24.54 9.26 16.39
N ALA A 289 -24.17 8.66 15.26
CA ALA A 289 -23.24 9.24 14.28
C ALA A 289 -23.75 10.57 13.70
N LYS A 290 -25.06 10.67 13.41
CA LYS A 290 -25.68 11.91 12.90
C LYS A 290 -25.71 13.02 13.94
N LYS A 291 -26.02 12.69 15.19
CA LYS A 291 -26.30 13.69 16.24
C LYS A 291 -25.11 14.07 17.11
N PHE A 292 -24.10 13.22 17.24
CA PHE A 292 -23.02 13.45 18.20
C PHE A 292 -21.65 13.16 17.60
N GLY A 293 -20.68 14.04 17.88
CA GLY A 293 -19.29 13.79 17.53
C GLY A 293 -18.67 12.61 18.28
N LEU A 294 -17.72 11.92 17.64
CA LEU A 294 -17.12 10.67 18.11
C LEU A 294 -16.64 10.72 19.56
N ARG A 295 -16.01 11.83 20.02
CA ARG A 295 -15.53 11.93 21.41
C ARG A 295 -16.65 11.96 22.46
N LYS A 296 -17.78 12.59 22.13
CA LYS A 296 -18.97 12.61 22.99
C LYS A 296 -19.65 11.25 22.98
N SER A 297 -19.80 10.66 21.79
CA SER A 297 -20.33 9.31 21.60
C SER A 297 -19.52 8.29 22.38
N TYR A 298 -18.19 8.31 22.30
CA TYR A 298 -17.33 7.38 23.03
C TYR A 298 -17.45 7.52 24.56
N SER A 299 -17.52 8.76 25.06
CA SER A 299 -17.75 9.03 26.48
C SER A 299 -19.06 8.41 26.98
N MET A 300 -20.15 8.61 26.23
CA MET A 300 -21.46 8.02 26.52
C MET A 300 -21.41 6.49 26.47
N LEU A 301 -20.87 5.91 25.39
CA LEU A 301 -20.78 4.47 25.20
C LEU A 301 -19.96 3.81 26.33
N CYS A 302 -18.83 4.41 26.73
CA CYS A 302 -18.01 3.91 27.82
C CYS A 302 -18.75 3.92 29.16
N ARG A 303 -19.49 5.00 29.46
CA ARG A 303 -20.34 5.06 30.65
C ARG A 303 -21.39 3.93 30.63
N LYS A 304 -22.05 3.72 29.48
CA LYS A 304 -23.07 2.68 29.35
C LYS A 304 -22.50 1.26 29.39
N ALA A 305 -21.28 1.05 28.88
CA ALA A 305 -20.59 -0.22 28.97
C ALA A 305 -20.30 -0.57 30.44
N ARG A 306 -19.78 0.41 31.21
CA ARG A 306 -19.56 0.25 32.65
C ARG A 306 -20.85 -0.02 33.42
N ASP A 307 -21.90 0.75 33.15
CA ASP A 307 -23.22 0.54 33.78
C ASP A 307 -23.74 -0.88 33.48
N THR A 308 -23.58 -1.35 32.24
CA THR A 308 -24.00 -2.70 31.81
C THR A 308 -23.20 -3.78 32.51
N ALA A 309 -21.87 -3.65 32.55
CA ALA A 309 -20.98 -4.61 33.23
C ALA A 309 -21.29 -4.71 34.73
N ALA A 310 -21.48 -3.57 35.40
CA ALA A 310 -21.87 -3.55 36.81
C ALA A 310 -23.24 -4.21 37.04
N TYR A 311 -24.19 -4.00 36.12
CA TYR A 311 -25.51 -4.61 36.19
C TYR A 311 -25.45 -6.14 36.02
N LEU A 312 -24.66 -6.63 35.06
CA LEU A 312 -24.41 -8.06 34.83
C LEU A 312 -23.70 -8.72 36.01
N TYR A 313 -22.75 -8.03 36.65
CA TYR A 313 -22.09 -8.56 37.85
C TYR A 313 -23.07 -8.73 39.02
N SER A 314 -24.08 -7.87 39.12
CA SER A 314 -25.06 -7.90 40.21
C SER A 314 -26.13 -8.99 40.06
N LYS A 315 -26.36 -9.50 38.85
CA LYS A 315 -27.49 -10.37 38.52
C LYS A 315 -27.15 -11.36 37.41
N GLN A 316 -27.51 -12.63 37.60
CA GLN A 316 -27.42 -13.63 36.53
C GLN A 316 -28.59 -13.47 35.56
N TYR A 317 -28.27 -13.30 34.27
CA TYR A 317 -29.24 -13.24 33.19
C TYR A 317 -29.04 -14.41 32.23
N PRO A 318 -30.10 -14.90 31.59
CA PRO A 318 -29.96 -15.73 30.40
C PRO A 318 -29.16 -15.00 29.31
N SER A 319 -28.32 -15.74 28.59
CA SER A 319 -27.40 -15.20 27.57
C SER A 319 -28.09 -14.36 26.48
N TYR A 320 -29.33 -14.71 26.11
CA TYR A 320 -30.09 -13.95 25.12
C TYR A 320 -30.53 -12.56 25.61
N ILE A 321 -30.68 -12.36 26.92
CA ILE A 321 -31.00 -11.05 27.53
C ILE A 321 -29.72 -10.24 27.66
N GLU A 322 -28.67 -10.86 28.21
CA GLU A 322 -27.36 -10.25 28.40
C GLU A 322 -26.88 -9.53 27.14
N ARG A 323 -26.97 -10.20 25.98
CA ARG A 323 -26.53 -9.66 24.69
C ARG A 323 -27.20 -8.37 24.23
N LYS A 324 -28.38 -8.06 24.77
CA LYS A 324 -29.20 -6.89 24.42
C LYS A 324 -29.16 -5.78 25.46
N LEU A 325 -28.59 -6.03 26.64
CA LEU A 325 -28.64 -5.07 27.75
C LEU A 325 -27.90 -3.77 27.42
N PHE A 326 -26.72 -3.86 26.83
CA PHE A 326 -25.94 -2.69 26.44
C PHE A 326 -26.73 -1.78 25.49
N SER A 327 -27.31 -2.36 24.44
CA SER A 327 -28.11 -1.66 23.44
C SER A 327 -29.35 -1.02 24.07
N ASN A 328 -30.02 -1.73 24.98
CA ASN A 328 -31.18 -1.19 25.72
C ASN A 328 -30.79 -0.03 26.64
N PHE A 329 -29.64 -0.10 27.31
CA PHE A 329 -29.17 0.97 28.19
C PHE A 329 -28.84 2.25 27.43
N ILE A 330 -28.26 2.12 26.23
CA ILE A 330 -28.03 3.25 25.34
C ILE A 330 -29.37 3.80 24.84
N SER A 331 -30.24 2.95 24.29
CA SER A 331 -31.55 3.35 23.75
C SER A 331 -32.39 4.10 24.78
N ASN A 332 -32.49 3.60 26.02
CA ASN A 332 -33.22 4.28 27.10
C ASN A 332 -32.58 5.62 27.48
N TYR A 333 -31.25 5.72 27.41
CA TYR A 333 -30.55 6.95 27.71
C TYR A 333 -30.76 8.01 26.62
N LEU A 334 -30.69 7.62 25.34
CA LEU A 334 -30.97 8.51 24.22
C LEU A 334 -32.41 9.04 24.27
N GLN A 335 -33.39 8.17 24.52
CA GLN A 335 -34.79 8.59 24.70
C GLN A 335 -34.93 9.59 25.85
N LEU A 336 -34.34 9.31 27.01
CA LEU A 336 -34.38 10.22 28.15
C LEU A 336 -33.71 11.56 27.85
N MET A 337 -32.65 11.56 27.04
CA MET A 337 -31.99 12.79 26.62
C MET A 337 -32.89 13.64 25.73
N GLU A 338 -33.57 13.02 24.76
CA GLU A 338 -34.53 13.71 23.89
C GLU A 338 -35.69 14.29 24.68
N GLU A 339 -36.31 13.48 25.56
CA GLU A 339 -37.44 13.90 26.41
C GLU A 339 -37.10 15.10 27.30
N LYS A 340 -35.83 15.20 27.73
CA LYS A 340 -35.37 16.26 28.64
C LYS A 340 -34.61 17.40 27.96
N GLY A 341 -34.42 17.34 26.64
CA GLY A 341 -33.58 18.29 25.91
C GLY A 341 -32.14 18.34 26.45
N TRP A 342 -31.58 17.20 26.85
CA TRP A 342 -30.22 17.13 27.38
C TRP A 342 -29.19 17.02 26.26
N GLU A 343 -28.03 17.65 26.47
CA GLU A 343 -26.86 17.53 25.59
C GLU A 343 -25.75 16.66 26.20
N LEU A 344 -24.98 15.98 25.34
CA LEU A 344 -23.76 15.28 25.76
C LEU A 344 -22.65 16.29 26.08
N LYS A 345 -22.43 16.55 27.37
CA LYS A 345 -21.40 17.48 27.86
C LYS A 345 -19.99 16.88 27.92
N TYR A 346 -19.89 15.59 28.19
CA TYR A 346 -18.61 14.94 28.47
C TYR A 346 -17.99 14.37 27.20
N THR A 347 -16.69 14.54 27.06
CA THR A 347 -15.88 13.96 25.98
C THR A 347 -14.86 12.98 26.57
N LYS A 348 -14.45 12.00 25.76
CA LYS A 348 -13.36 11.07 26.09
C LYS A 348 -12.41 11.01 24.89
N ASN A 349 -11.11 10.92 25.16
CA ASN A 349 -10.12 10.70 24.10
C ASN A 349 -10.38 9.35 23.44
N LEU A 350 -10.27 9.31 22.11
CA LEU A 350 -10.47 8.08 21.34
C LEU A 350 -9.31 7.10 21.60
N PRO A 351 -9.57 5.79 21.53
CA PRO A 351 -8.52 4.78 21.55
C PRO A 351 -7.65 4.89 20.28
N LEU A 352 -6.42 4.38 20.34
CA LEU A 352 -5.44 4.50 19.24
C LEU A 352 -5.88 3.74 17.98
N GLU A 353 -6.76 2.76 18.14
CA GLU A 353 -7.29 1.93 17.07
C GLU A 353 -8.36 2.63 16.22
N VAL A 354 -8.82 3.82 16.62
CA VAL A 354 -9.83 4.59 15.90
C VAL A 354 -9.21 5.84 15.31
N ASP A 355 -8.81 5.74 14.05
CA ASP A 355 -8.22 6.82 13.27
C ASP A 355 -9.27 7.66 12.53
N VAL A 356 -8.85 8.86 12.13
CA VAL A 356 -9.62 9.69 11.17
C VAL A 356 -9.39 9.13 9.78
N SER A 357 -10.45 9.02 8.98
CA SER A 357 -10.28 8.70 7.56
C SER A 357 -9.46 9.78 6.84
N MET A 358 -8.63 9.40 5.87
CA MET A 358 -7.87 10.38 5.06
C MET A 358 -8.82 11.35 4.33
N LEU A 359 -10.03 10.88 3.99
CA LEU A 359 -11.10 11.69 3.41
C LEU A 359 -11.54 12.81 4.34
N GLU A 360 -11.86 12.49 5.60
CA GLU A 360 -12.24 13.49 6.59
C GLU A 360 -11.11 14.45 6.92
N LEU A 361 -9.87 13.96 6.98
CA LEU A 361 -8.68 14.79 7.15
C LEU A 361 -8.53 15.76 5.99
N PHE A 362 -8.58 15.28 4.76
CA PHE A 362 -8.46 16.11 3.56
C PHE A 362 -9.51 17.22 3.52
N VAL A 363 -10.78 16.87 3.76
CA VAL A 363 -11.86 17.87 3.77
C VAL A 363 -11.67 18.87 4.92
N SER A 364 -11.25 18.40 6.10
CA SER A 364 -11.00 19.29 7.24
C SER A 364 -9.83 20.24 6.99
N GLU A 365 -8.73 19.75 6.42
CA GLU A 365 -7.54 20.55 6.11
C GLU A 365 -7.80 21.54 4.97
N THR A 366 -8.61 21.16 3.99
CA THR A 366 -8.89 21.98 2.82
C THR A 366 -9.91 23.08 3.12
N TYR A 367 -10.93 22.76 3.94
CA TYR A 367 -12.10 23.63 4.09
C TYR A 367 -12.35 24.15 5.51
N PHE A 368 -11.72 23.60 6.54
CA PHE A 368 -11.95 24.07 7.91
C PHE A 368 -10.76 24.90 8.39
N ASP A 369 -11.04 26.02 9.07
CA ASP A 369 -10.00 26.91 9.64
C ASP A 369 -9.08 26.24 10.70
N SER A 370 -9.41 25.04 11.14
CA SER A 370 -8.58 24.24 12.05
C SER A 370 -8.80 22.74 11.84
N CYS A 371 -7.70 22.01 11.56
CA CYS A 371 -7.71 20.56 11.34
C CYS A 371 -8.08 19.76 12.62
N LEU A 372 -7.92 20.37 13.79
CA LEU A 372 -8.04 19.73 15.10
C LEU A 372 -9.50 19.75 15.61
N GLY A 373 -10.42 19.14 14.87
CA GLY A 373 -11.83 19.18 15.26
C GLY A 373 -12.75 18.14 14.66
N CYS A 374 -12.33 17.37 13.66
CA CYS A 374 -13.24 16.46 12.94
C CYS A 374 -13.93 15.46 13.88
N HIS A 375 -13.26 14.94 14.91
CA HIS A 375 -13.87 14.01 15.89
C HIS A 375 -14.87 14.66 16.85
N SER A 376 -14.88 15.99 16.94
CA SER A 376 -15.82 16.73 17.80
C SER A 376 -17.15 17.00 17.11
N LEU A 377 -17.16 16.94 15.77
CA LEU A 377 -18.34 17.14 14.93
C LEU A 377 -19.09 15.83 14.74
N SER A 378 -20.41 15.89 14.75
CA SER A 378 -21.27 14.83 14.22
C SER A 378 -21.19 14.76 12.69
N ALA A 379 -21.78 13.73 12.08
CA ALA A 379 -21.84 13.66 10.61
C ALA A 379 -22.59 14.86 10.01
N ASP A 380 -23.73 15.26 10.60
CA ASP A 380 -24.52 16.41 10.15
C ASP A 380 -23.73 17.72 10.32
N GLU A 381 -23.07 17.92 11.46
CA GLU A 381 -22.24 19.12 11.72
C GLU A 381 -21.03 19.19 10.77
N PHE A 382 -20.41 18.04 10.46
CA PHE A 382 -19.28 17.97 9.53
C PHE A 382 -19.70 18.42 8.13
N VAL A 383 -20.80 17.87 7.61
CA VAL A 383 -21.32 18.23 6.28
C VAL A 383 -21.78 19.68 6.25
N ALA A 384 -22.49 20.16 7.28
CA ALA A 384 -22.93 21.55 7.35
C ALA A 384 -21.73 22.52 7.31
N LYS A 385 -20.65 22.20 8.03
CA LYS A 385 -19.43 23.00 8.02
C LYS A 385 -18.73 22.99 6.65
N TRP A 386 -18.69 21.84 5.99
CA TRP A 386 -18.16 21.71 4.63
C TRP A 386 -18.96 22.54 3.62
N LEU A 387 -20.29 22.45 3.64
CA LEU A 387 -21.17 23.27 2.78
C LEU A 387 -21.00 24.77 3.03
N SER A 388 -20.92 25.18 4.30
CA SER A 388 -20.68 26.57 4.68
C SER A 388 -19.34 27.10 4.13
N ALA A 389 -18.29 26.29 4.14
CA ALA A 389 -16.98 26.68 3.61
C ALA A 389 -16.99 26.83 2.08
N LEU A 390 -17.86 26.10 1.40
CA LEU A 390 -18.07 26.18 -0.05
C LEU A 390 -18.98 27.34 -0.48
N ASN A 391 -19.55 28.08 0.48
CA ASN A 391 -20.61 29.08 0.24
C ASN A 391 -21.81 28.50 -0.51
N ILE A 392 -22.15 27.23 -0.23
CA ILE A 392 -23.35 26.59 -0.76
C ILE A 392 -24.41 26.71 0.32
N ASP A 393 -25.51 27.41 0.00
CA ASP A 393 -26.67 27.47 0.89
C ASP A 393 -27.16 26.03 1.13
N SER A 394 -27.18 25.60 2.39
CA SER A 394 -27.62 24.25 2.74
C SER A 394 -29.05 24.04 2.21
N PRO A 395 -29.36 22.92 1.54
CA PRO A 395 -30.70 22.66 0.99
C PRO A 395 -31.82 22.48 2.05
N GLU A 396 -31.63 22.88 3.31
CA GLU A 396 -32.65 22.84 4.36
C GLU A 396 -32.85 24.22 5.02
N THR A 397 -33.36 25.15 4.22
CA THR A 397 -34.42 26.09 4.66
C THR A 397 -35.48 26.21 3.56
N VAL A 398 -36.21 25.11 3.30
CA VAL A 398 -37.59 25.10 2.76
C VAL A 398 -38.41 24.07 3.51
#